data_AF-A0A836WYF3-F1
#
_entry.id   AF-A0A836WYF3-F1
#
_cell.length_a   1.000
_cell.length_b   1.000
_cell.length_c   1.000
_cell.angle_alpha   90.00
_cell.angle_beta   90.00
_cell.angle_gamma   90.00
#
_symmetry.space_group_name_H-M   'P 1'
#
loop_
_entity.id
_entity.type
_entity.pdbx_description
1 polymer ?
#
loop_
_entity_poly.entity_id
_entity_poly.type
_entity_poly.pdbx_seq_one_letter_code
_entity_poly.pdbx_strand_id
1 'polypeptide(L)'
;MHEQGAEKFLEKIRCAKPFIESYIDALVQESPGKTPADTVKMANQILPLLAKIKNNVERQAWLENFTSKAEIDDKTFLKELKNAFPRNQTRLTETENDLAPLLNLEKHLVRLILSDKETAEVILLEIDPEEFSDPALRTIAQTCRQKIDAGEDLRLDQLLDQTEDPEIRNILSRLGLESVEFDAPERTVKDCVRKFKNISLKTKIRDLKLQRLKAANAGQVERSQELGAQLNEMYSALAH
;
A
#
# COMPACT_ATOMS: atom_id res chain seq x y z
N MET A 1 43.07 14.24 40.87
CA MET A 1 41.86 13.42 40.62
C MET A 1 41.44 13.64 39.18
N HIS A 2 41.50 12.61 38.31
CA HIS A 2 40.70 12.41 37.07
C HIS A 2 41.27 11.31 36.14
N GLU A 3 42.35 10.61 36.50
CA GLU A 3 42.93 9.56 35.64
C GLU A 3 42.06 8.28 35.53
N GLN A 4 41.25 7.95 36.55
CA GLN A 4 40.37 6.77 36.50
C GLN A 4 39.08 6.97 35.70
N GLY A 5 38.75 8.20 35.28
CA GLY A 5 37.52 8.50 34.55
C GLY A 5 37.62 8.11 33.07
N ALA A 6 38.74 8.47 32.44
CA ALA A 6 38.98 8.21 31.02
C ALA A 6 39.19 6.72 30.74
N GLU A 7 39.99 6.02 31.56
CA GLU A 7 40.22 4.58 31.41
C GLU A 7 38.93 3.77 31.64
N LYS A 8 38.15 4.07 32.68
CA LYS A 8 36.85 3.40 32.90
C LYS A 8 35.84 3.70 31.79
N PHE A 9 35.88 4.89 31.20
CA PHE A 9 35.03 5.23 30.06
C PHE A 9 35.43 4.46 28.79
N LEU A 10 36.74 4.34 28.53
CA LEU A 10 37.27 3.56 27.41
C LEU A 10 37.02 2.06 27.57
N GLU A 11 37.13 1.51 28.79
CA GLU A 11 36.71 0.13 29.07
C GLU A 11 35.22 -0.07 28.83
N LYS A 12 34.37 0.86 29.27
CA LYS A 12 32.93 0.79 29.00
C LYS A 12 32.60 0.83 27.51
N ILE A 13 33.35 1.59 26.71
CA ILE A 13 33.19 1.60 25.23
C ILE A 13 33.66 0.27 24.63
N ARG A 14 34.79 -0.29 25.09
CA ARG A 14 35.32 -1.57 24.58
C ARG A 14 34.43 -2.77 24.89
N CYS A 15 33.76 -2.74 26.04
CA CYS A 15 32.82 -3.78 26.46
C CYS A 15 31.37 -3.48 26.05
N ALA A 16 31.11 -2.36 25.38
CA ALA A 16 29.76 -2.02 24.93
C ALA A 16 29.35 -2.93 23.78
N LYS A 17 28.12 -3.45 23.86
CA LYS A 17 27.51 -4.16 22.75
C LYS A 17 27.48 -3.25 21.50
N PRO A 18 27.65 -3.82 20.30
CA PRO A 18 27.44 -3.09 19.06
C PRO A 18 26.08 -2.39 19.05
N PHE A 19 26.04 -1.17 18.51
CA PHE A 19 24.82 -0.36 18.48
C PHE A 19 23.62 -1.12 17.87
N ILE A 20 23.83 -1.83 16.76
CA ILE A 20 22.77 -2.64 16.12
C ILE A 20 22.26 -3.73 17.05
N GLU A 21 23.14 -4.39 17.81
CA GLU A 21 22.72 -5.42 18.75
C GLU A 21 21.83 -4.82 19.86
N SER A 22 22.24 -3.68 20.43
CA SER A 22 21.45 -2.99 21.46
C SER A 22 20.12 -2.46 20.93
N TYR A 23 20.09 -2.05 19.66
CA TYR A 23 18.87 -1.57 19.01
C TYR A 23 17.89 -2.72 18.75
N ILE A 24 18.38 -3.89 18.31
CA ILE A 24 17.57 -5.10 18.17
C ILE A 24 17.00 -5.53 19.53
N ASP A 25 17.82 -5.51 20.58
CA ASP A 25 17.40 -5.87 21.94
C ASP A 25 16.25 -4.95 22.42
N ALA A 26 16.40 -3.63 22.25
CA ALA A 26 15.37 -2.67 22.64
C ALA A 26 14.08 -2.84 21.82
N LEU A 27 14.21 -3.05 20.51
CA LEU A 27 13.08 -3.20 19.59
C LEU A 27 12.21 -4.42 19.94
N VAL A 28 12.84 -5.57 20.23
CA VAL A 28 12.14 -6.79 20.63
C VAL A 28 11.49 -6.65 22.01
N GLN A 29 12.11 -5.91 22.93
CA GLN A 29 11.52 -5.65 24.26
C GLN A 29 10.29 -4.74 24.19
N GLU A 30 10.33 -3.70 23.37
CA GLU A 30 9.20 -2.76 23.20
C GLU A 30 8.03 -3.39 22.42
N SER A 31 8.29 -4.40 21.59
CA SER A 31 7.29 -5.05 20.77
C SER A 31 7.66 -6.54 20.55
N PRO A 32 7.16 -7.47 21.38
CA PRO A 32 7.60 -8.88 21.33
C PRO A 32 7.08 -9.69 20.12
N GLY A 33 6.67 -9.04 19.01
CA GLY A 33 6.32 -9.71 17.76
C GLY A 33 5.10 -10.64 17.81
N LYS A 34 4.21 -10.48 18.79
CA LYS A 34 3.11 -11.43 19.05
C LYS A 34 1.97 -11.37 18.03
N THR A 35 1.92 -10.34 17.18
CA THR A 35 0.95 -10.23 16.10
C THR A 35 1.63 -9.96 14.75
N PRO A 36 0.96 -10.27 13.61
CA PRO A 36 1.45 -9.90 12.28
C PRO A 36 1.69 -8.40 12.09
N ALA A 37 0.92 -7.55 12.76
CA ALA A 37 1.10 -6.10 12.69
C ALA A 37 2.37 -5.65 13.44
N ASP A 38 2.64 -6.24 14.60
CA ASP A 38 3.83 -5.91 15.41
C ASP A 38 5.13 -6.33 14.71
N THR A 39 5.13 -7.50 14.07
CA THR A 39 6.28 -8.01 13.30
C THR A 39 6.63 -7.10 12.13
N VAL A 40 5.61 -6.67 11.39
CA VAL A 40 5.76 -5.71 10.29
C VAL A 40 6.28 -4.35 10.79
N LYS A 41 5.74 -3.84 11.90
CA LYS A 41 6.20 -2.59 12.52
C LYS A 41 7.67 -2.65 12.93
N MET A 42 8.10 -3.74 13.58
CA MET A 42 9.51 -3.95 13.94
C MET A 42 10.41 -3.99 12.71
N ALA A 43 10.01 -4.72 11.66
CA ALA A 43 10.78 -4.79 10.43
C ALA A 43 10.98 -3.41 9.79
N ASN A 44 9.98 -2.54 9.86
CA ASN A 44 10.06 -1.16 9.37
C ASN A 44 11.01 -0.26 10.14
N GLN A 45 11.27 -0.58 11.41
CA GLN A 45 12.21 0.15 12.24
C GLN A 45 13.65 -0.32 12.00
N ILE A 46 13.87 -1.61 11.77
CA ILE A 46 15.23 -2.17 11.60
C ILE A 46 15.76 -2.07 10.15
N LEU A 47 14.89 -2.13 9.14
CA LEU A 47 15.31 -2.11 7.72
C LEU A 47 16.16 -0.89 7.30
N PRO A 48 15.84 0.35 7.68
CA PRO A 48 16.68 1.50 7.32
C PRO A 48 18.11 1.39 7.85
N LEU A 49 18.30 0.71 8.99
CA LEU A 49 19.61 0.51 9.59
C LEU A 49 20.37 -0.60 8.85
N LEU A 50 19.74 -1.73 8.58
CA LEU A 50 20.34 -2.84 7.84
C LEU A 50 20.70 -2.45 6.40
N ALA A 51 19.89 -1.61 5.74
CA ALA A 51 20.16 -1.10 4.40
C ALA A 51 21.46 -0.29 4.31
N LYS A 52 21.87 0.38 5.40
CA LYS A 52 23.12 1.17 5.47
C LYS A 52 24.38 0.30 5.56
N ILE A 53 24.25 -0.98 5.93
CA ILE A 53 25.38 -1.90 6.08
C ILE A 53 25.83 -2.35 4.69
N LYS A 54 27.01 -1.93 4.23
CA LYS A 54 27.49 -2.26 2.87
C LYS A 54 27.88 -3.73 2.72
N ASN A 55 28.41 -4.36 3.77
CA ASN A 55 28.85 -5.75 3.73
C ASN A 55 27.63 -6.69 3.81
N ASN A 56 27.47 -7.52 2.79
CA ASN A 56 26.30 -8.41 2.67
C ASN A 56 26.32 -9.54 3.71
N VAL A 57 27.50 -10.04 4.08
CA VAL A 57 27.68 -11.07 5.12
C VAL A 57 27.29 -10.51 6.49
N GLU A 58 27.77 -9.32 6.80
CA GLU A 58 27.45 -8.63 8.05
C GLU A 58 25.95 -8.30 8.14
N ARG A 59 25.37 -7.79 7.05
CA ARG A 59 23.93 -7.49 6.97
C ARG A 59 23.08 -8.74 7.19
N GLN A 60 23.46 -9.87 6.59
CA GLN A 60 22.76 -11.14 6.75
C GLN A 60 22.84 -11.66 8.19
N ALA A 61 24.01 -11.56 8.84
CA ALA A 61 24.17 -11.96 10.24
C ALA A 61 23.29 -11.13 11.19
N TRP A 62 23.19 -9.81 10.98
CA TRP A 62 22.32 -8.96 11.78
C TRP A 62 20.83 -9.21 11.53
N LEU A 63 20.45 -9.53 10.29
CA LEU A 63 19.09 -9.93 9.95
C LEU A 63 18.69 -11.23 10.66
N GLU A 64 19.56 -12.23 10.61
CA GLU A 64 19.33 -13.52 11.30
C GLU A 64 19.18 -13.32 12.80
N ASN A 65 20.09 -12.56 13.42
CA ASN A 65 20.03 -12.22 14.84
C ASN A 65 18.70 -11.51 15.21
N PHE A 66 18.25 -10.55 14.41
CA PHE A 66 16.95 -9.90 14.61
C PHE A 66 15.79 -10.91 14.56
N THR A 67 15.73 -11.73 13.52
CA THR A 67 14.63 -12.69 13.32
C THR A 67 14.58 -13.78 14.40
N SER A 68 15.75 -14.24 14.87
CA SER A 68 15.85 -15.19 15.96
C SER A 68 15.38 -14.58 17.29
N LYS A 69 15.78 -13.34 17.60
CA LYS A 69 15.37 -12.66 18.84
C LYS A 69 13.89 -12.27 18.84
N ALA A 70 13.35 -11.93 17.68
CA ALA A 70 11.93 -11.59 17.51
C ALA A 70 11.01 -12.82 17.37
N GLU A 71 11.54 -14.05 17.48
CA GLU A 71 10.80 -15.32 17.32
C GLU A 71 10.00 -15.42 16.01
N ILE A 72 10.55 -14.87 14.92
CA ILE A 72 9.87 -14.83 13.61
C ILE A 72 10.24 -16.07 12.80
N ASP A 73 9.34 -17.05 12.72
CA ASP A 73 9.53 -18.27 11.92
C ASP A 73 8.98 -18.19 10.48
N ASP A 74 8.22 -17.13 10.17
CA ASP A 74 7.49 -17.01 8.92
C ASP A 74 8.44 -16.87 7.73
N LYS A 75 8.60 -17.97 6.99
CA LYS A 75 9.46 -18.07 5.80
C LYS A 75 9.06 -17.09 4.70
N THR A 76 7.79 -16.71 4.63
CA THR A 76 7.27 -15.72 3.67
C THR A 76 7.75 -14.32 4.05
N PHE A 77 7.63 -13.96 5.32
CA PHE A 77 8.13 -12.71 5.87
C PHE A 77 9.65 -12.58 5.71
N LEU A 78 10.39 -13.65 6.03
CA LEU A 78 11.85 -13.69 5.83
C LEU A 78 12.26 -13.45 4.38
N LYS A 79 11.48 -13.96 3.42
CA LYS A 79 11.71 -13.74 1.98
C LYS A 79 11.46 -12.29 1.59
N GLU A 80 10.39 -11.68 2.11
CA GLU A 80 10.09 -10.26 1.88
C GLU A 80 11.17 -9.34 2.45
N LEU A 81 11.66 -9.59 3.68
CA LEU A 81 12.78 -8.82 4.25
C LEU A 81 14.03 -8.92 3.37
N LYS A 82 14.38 -10.12 2.91
CA LYS A 82 15.55 -10.32 2.04
C LYS A 82 15.42 -9.59 0.70
N ASN A 83 14.21 -9.52 0.15
CA ASN A 83 13.92 -8.80 -1.09
C ASN A 83 13.94 -7.27 -0.94
N ALA A 84 13.79 -6.74 0.27
CA ALA A 84 13.82 -5.30 0.54
C ALA A 84 15.21 -4.68 0.29
N PHE A 85 16.28 -5.43 0.54
CA PHE A 85 17.66 -4.94 0.42
C PHE A 85 18.14 -4.62 -1.00
N PRO A 86 17.99 -5.50 -2.02
CA PRO A 86 18.39 -5.18 -3.40
C PRO A 86 17.58 -4.03 -4.00
N ARG A 87 16.40 -3.72 -3.43
CA ARG A 87 15.54 -2.61 -3.83
C ARG A 87 15.80 -1.32 -3.04
N ASN A 88 16.79 -1.29 -2.13
CA ASN A 88 17.04 -0.17 -1.21
C ASN A 88 15.79 0.27 -0.44
N GLN A 89 14.88 -0.66 -0.14
CA GLN A 89 13.67 -0.36 0.60
C GLN A 89 14.00 -0.17 2.07
N THR A 90 13.76 1.05 2.58
CA THR A 90 13.97 1.39 4.00
C THR A 90 12.75 1.09 4.86
N ARG A 91 11.66 0.58 4.28
CA ARG A 91 10.45 0.15 4.98
C ARG A 91 9.90 -1.05 4.23
N LEU A 92 9.51 -2.11 4.93
CA LEU A 92 8.45 -2.96 4.43
C LEU A 92 7.22 -2.05 4.40
N THR A 93 6.53 -2.03 3.29
CA THR A 93 5.18 -1.51 3.34
C THR A 93 4.44 -2.35 4.37
N GLU A 94 3.94 -1.70 5.44
CA GLU A 94 2.91 -2.30 6.29
C GLU A 94 1.88 -2.86 5.33
N THR A 95 1.82 -4.20 5.26
CA THR A 95 1.06 -5.01 4.29
C THR A 95 0.48 -4.09 3.25
N GLU A 96 1.25 -3.73 2.18
CA GLU A 96 0.92 -2.63 1.25
C GLU A 96 -0.54 -2.31 1.43
N ASN A 97 -0.81 -1.20 2.12
CA ASN A 97 -2.14 -0.65 2.14
C ASN A 97 -2.40 -0.46 0.66
N ASP A 98 -2.97 -1.48 -0.01
CA ASP A 98 -3.08 -1.55 -1.47
C ASP A 98 -3.96 -0.37 -1.91
N LEU A 99 -4.68 0.21 -0.96
CA LEU A 99 -5.30 1.52 -0.99
C LEU A 99 -4.37 2.64 -1.43
N ALA A 100 -3.08 2.70 -1.09
CA ALA A 100 -2.20 3.80 -1.53
C ALA A 100 -1.79 3.67 -3.03
N PRO A 101 -1.32 2.50 -3.52
CA PRO A 101 -1.17 2.26 -4.96
C PRO A 101 -2.50 2.38 -5.73
N LEU A 102 -3.60 1.86 -5.18
CA LEU A 102 -4.94 1.93 -5.76
C LEU A 102 -5.44 3.37 -5.81
N LEU A 103 -5.33 4.14 -4.73
CA LEU A 103 -5.74 5.54 -4.66
C LEU A 103 -4.89 6.41 -5.60
N ASN A 104 -3.60 6.13 -5.72
CA ASN A 104 -2.74 6.82 -6.70
C ASN A 104 -3.16 6.47 -8.14
N LEU A 105 -3.54 5.22 -8.39
CA LEU A 105 -4.07 4.77 -9.67
C LEU A 105 -5.45 5.36 -9.96
N GLU A 106 -6.34 5.45 -8.98
CA GLU A 106 -7.66 6.08 -9.06
C GLU A 106 -7.52 7.57 -9.36
N LYS A 107 -6.63 8.28 -8.64
CA LYS A 107 -6.31 9.68 -8.94
C LYS A 107 -5.80 9.82 -10.37
N HIS A 108 -4.95 8.90 -10.82
CA HIS A 108 -4.44 8.91 -12.18
C HIS A 108 -5.55 8.67 -13.22
N LEU A 109 -6.47 7.72 -12.98
CA LEU A 109 -7.62 7.47 -13.84
C LEU A 109 -8.56 8.68 -13.91
N VAL A 110 -8.87 9.31 -12.78
CA VAL A 110 -9.69 10.53 -12.75
C VAL A 110 -9.01 11.66 -13.51
N ARG A 111 -7.69 11.81 -13.44
CA ARG A 111 -6.98 12.79 -14.28
C ARG A 111 -7.15 12.51 -15.76
N LEU A 112 -7.02 11.25 -16.17
CA LEU A 112 -7.20 10.86 -17.58
C LEU A 112 -8.63 11.16 -18.05
N ILE A 113 -9.64 10.89 -17.21
CA ILE A 113 -11.05 11.23 -17.46
C ILE A 113 -11.25 12.75 -17.59
N LEU A 114 -10.54 13.56 -16.79
CA LEU A 114 -10.66 15.02 -16.82
C LEU A 114 -9.81 15.68 -17.91
N SER A 115 -8.88 14.94 -18.54
CA SER A 115 -7.94 15.50 -19.52
C SER A 115 -8.54 15.60 -20.91
N ASP A 116 -9.29 14.58 -21.32
CA ASP A 116 -9.83 14.46 -22.67
C ASP A 116 -11.11 13.61 -22.67
N LYS A 117 -12.11 14.04 -23.45
CA LYS A 117 -13.42 13.40 -23.52
C LYS A 117 -13.35 12.01 -24.17
N GLU A 118 -12.57 11.84 -25.23
CA GLU A 118 -12.45 10.53 -25.91
C GLU A 118 -11.80 9.49 -24.98
N THR A 119 -10.78 9.92 -24.23
CA THR A 119 -10.11 9.13 -23.20
C THR A 119 -11.07 8.79 -22.05
N ALA A 120 -11.88 9.75 -21.61
CA ALA A 120 -12.89 9.55 -20.60
C ALA A 120 -13.92 8.51 -21.01
N GLU A 121 -14.42 8.57 -22.24
CA GLU A 121 -15.37 7.61 -22.81
C GLU A 121 -14.80 6.19 -22.80
N VAL A 122 -13.54 6.00 -23.22
CA VAL A 122 -12.87 4.68 -23.22
C VAL A 122 -12.71 4.13 -21.81
N ILE A 123 -12.22 4.94 -20.87
CA ILE A 123 -11.97 4.51 -19.49
C ILE A 123 -13.30 4.13 -18.82
N LEU A 124 -14.28 5.02 -18.94
CA LEU A 124 -15.57 4.83 -18.32
C LEU A 124 -16.31 3.68 -19.02
N LEU A 125 -16.21 3.43 -20.32
CA LEU A 125 -16.81 2.22 -20.91
C LEU A 125 -16.30 0.91 -20.25
N GLU A 126 -15.06 0.91 -19.78
CA GLU A 126 -14.43 -0.27 -19.18
C GLU A 126 -14.49 -0.34 -17.65
N ILE A 127 -14.66 0.78 -16.96
CA ILE A 127 -14.64 0.89 -15.50
C ILE A 127 -15.96 1.49 -15.04
N ASP A 128 -16.65 0.77 -14.16
CA ASP A 128 -17.79 1.32 -13.44
C ASP A 128 -17.28 2.28 -12.33
N PRO A 129 -17.73 3.55 -12.29
CA PRO A 129 -17.40 4.48 -11.21
C PRO A 129 -17.61 3.91 -9.81
N GLU A 130 -18.57 3.00 -9.60
CA GLU A 130 -18.79 2.36 -8.30
C GLU A 130 -17.59 1.52 -7.80
N GLU A 131 -16.69 1.12 -8.70
CA GLU A 131 -15.50 0.36 -8.35
C GLU A 131 -14.39 1.19 -7.69
N PHE A 132 -14.49 2.52 -7.73
CA PHE A 132 -13.55 3.40 -7.05
C PHE A 132 -13.69 3.25 -5.53
N SER A 133 -12.57 3.03 -4.85
CA SER A 133 -12.52 2.87 -3.40
C SER A 133 -12.66 4.20 -2.65
N ASP A 134 -12.10 5.28 -3.18
CA ASP A 134 -12.22 6.61 -2.62
C ASP A 134 -13.60 7.25 -2.93
N PRO A 135 -14.38 7.65 -1.92
CA PRO A 135 -15.70 8.22 -2.13
C PRO A 135 -15.70 9.51 -2.96
N ALA A 136 -14.69 10.38 -2.79
CA ALA A 136 -14.63 11.64 -3.52
C ALA A 136 -14.27 11.41 -5.00
N LEU A 137 -13.31 10.52 -5.28
CA LEU A 137 -12.96 10.13 -6.65
C LEU A 137 -14.11 9.41 -7.35
N ARG A 138 -14.85 8.56 -6.62
CA ARG A 138 -16.08 7.93 -7.11
C ARG A 138 -17.10 8.97 -7.54
N THR A 139 -17.40 9.95 -6.70
CA THR A 139 -18.35 11.01 -7.03
C THR A 139 -17.91 11.80 -8.26
N ILE A 140 -16.62 12.14 -8.35
CA ILE A 140 -16.09 12.83 -9.55
C ILE A 140 -16.29 11.97 -10.81
N ALA A 141 -15.94 10.68 -10.76
CA ALA A 141 -16.09 9.77 -11.89
C ALA A 141 -17.57 9.57 -12.30
N GLN A 142 -18.49 9.51 -11.32
CA GLN A 142 -19.93 9.44 -11.56
C GLN A 142 -20.45 10.71 -12.24
N THR A 143 -20.06 11.89 -11.76
CA THR A 143 -20.46 13.16 -12.39
C THR A 143 -19.92 13.24 -13.82
N CYS A 144 -18.67 12.79 -14.04
CA CYS A 144 -18.09 12.74 -15.38
C CYS A 144 -18.88 11.80 -16.31
N ARG A 145 -19.25 10.60 -15.82
CA ARG A 145 -20.13 9.68 -16.56
C ARG A 145 -21.43 10.34 -16.97
N GLN A 146 -22.14 10.94 -16.01
CA GLN A 146 -23.44 11.55 -16.25
C GLN A 146 -23.38 12.62 -17.34
N LYS A 147 -22.31 13.43 -17.34
CA LYS A 147 -22.07 14.44 -18.39
C LYS A 147 -21.79 13.83 -19.76
N ILE A 148 -20.97 12.79 -19.83
CA ILE A 148 -20.74 12.07 -21.09
C ILE A 148 -22.04 11.48 -21.63
N ASP A 149 -22.82 10.82 -20.77
CA ASP A 149 -24.08 10.19 -21.15
C ASP A 149 -25.13 11.23 -21.60
N ALA A 150 -25.10 12.44 -21.02
CA ALA A 150 -25.90 13.58 -21.44
C ALA A 150 -25.39 14.27 -22.71
N GLY A 151 -24.24 13.85 -23.26
CA GLY A 151 -23.60 14.46 -24.42
C GLY A 151 -22.93 15.81 -24.15
N GLU A 152 -22.77 16.19 -22.88
CA GLU A 152 -22.15 17.45 -22.46
C GLU A 152 -20.62 17.41 -22.63
N ASP A 153 -20.00 18.59 -22.53
CA ASP A 153 -18.56 18.74 -22.58
C ASP A 153 -17.96 18.58 -21.17
N LEU A 154 -16.85 17.84 -21.07
CA LEU A 154 -16.17 17.56 -19.80
C LEU A 154 -15.19 18.68 -19.48
N ARG A 155 -15.71 19.84 -19.08
CA ARG A 155 -14.86 20.97 -18.68
C ARG A 155 -14.73 21.08 -17.16
N LEU A 156 -13.48 21.22 -16.72
CA LEU A 156 -13.14 21.29 -15.30
C LEU A 156 -13.76 22.50 -14.59
N ASP A 157 -13.85 23.65 -15.27
CA ASP A 157 -14.50 24.86 -14.77
C ASP A 157 -15.97 24.61 -14.42
N GLN A 158 -16.72 23.95 -15.30
CA GLN A 158 -18.11 23.59 -15.03
C GLN A 158 -18.25 22.57 -13.90
N LEU A 159 -17.32 21.62 -13.79
CA LEU A 159 -17.32 20.65 -12.69
C LEU A 159 -17.05 21.35 -11.34
N LEU A 160 -16.16 22.33 -11.30
CA LEU A 160 -15.84 23.10 -10.09
C LEU A 160 -17.00 24.01 -9.63
N ASP A 161 -17.76 24.56 -10.57
CA ASP A 161 -18.91 25.43 -10.29
C ASP A 161 -20.14 24.65 -9.82
N GLN A 162 -20.30 23.41 -10.28
CA GLN A 162 -21.42 22.52 -9.93
C GLN A 162 -21.16 21.68 -8.66
N THR A 163 -19.93 21.68 -8.16
CA THR A 163 -19.54 20.92 -6.96
C THR A 163 -19.74 21.76 -5.69
N GLU A 164 -20.75 21.43 -4.89
CA GLU A 164 -21.00 22.09 -3.59
C GLU A 164 -20.07 21.59 -2.48
N ASP A 165 -19.56 20.36 -2.59
CA ASP A 165 -18.68 19.76 -1.59
C ASP A 165 -17.27 20.38 -1.62
N PRO A 166 -16.81 21.00 -0.50
CA PRO A 166 -15.51 21.66 -0.46
C PRO A 166 -14.32 20.71 -0.61
N GLU A 167 -14.42 19.45 -0.19
CA GLU A 167 -13.37 18.44 -0.33
C GLU A 167 -13.22 18.03 -1.80
N ILE A 168 -14.34 17.73 -2.47
CA ILE A 168 -14.35 17.35 -3.89
C ILE A 168 -13.83 18.52 -4.74
N ARG A 169 -14.24 19.74 -4.44
CA ARG A 169 -13.79 20.96 -5.13
C ARG A 169 -12.28 21.18 -4.98
N ASN A 170 -11.71 20.90 -3.81
CA ASN A 170 -10.27 20.96 -3.59
C ASN A 170 -9.53 19.89 -4.42
N ILE A 171 -10.05 18.67 -4.44
CA ILE A 171 -9.50 17.58 -5.24
C ILE A 171 -9.50 17.95 -6.73
N LEU A 172 -10.64 18.37 -7.29
CA LEU A 172 -10.75 18.83 -8.68
C LEU A 172 -9.76 19.95 -9.00
N SER A 173 -9.63 20.94 -8.10
CA SER A 173 -8.68 22.05 -8.28
C SER A 173 -7.24 21.58 -8.35
N ARG A 174 -6.83 20.65 -7.46
CA ARG A 174 -5.48 20.08 -7.47
C ARG A 174 -5.21 19.23 -8.70
N LEU A 175 -6.18 18.44 -9.13
CA LEU A 175 -6.06 17.58 -10.31
C LEU A 175 -5.92 18.41 -11.60
N GLY A 176 -6.54 19.58 -11.67
CA GLY A 176 -6.39 20.50 -12.81
C GLY A 176 -5.09 21.29 -12.88
N LEU A 177 -4.42 21.52 -11.75
CA LEU A 177 -3.15 22.26 -11.68
C LEU A 177 -1.93 21.40 -12.01
N GLU A 178 -2.01 20.09 -11.79
CA GLU A 178 -0.93 19.16 -12.09
C GLU A 178 -0.98 18.72 -13.56
N SER A 179 -0.37 19.50 -14.46
CA SER A 179 -0.20 19.12 -15.87
C SER A 179 0.69 17.88 -15.98
N VAL A 180 0.15 16.78 -16.50
CA VAL A 180 0.93 15.57 -16.79
C VAL A 180 1.22 15.54 -18.29
N GLU A 181 2.49 15.59 -18.67
CA GLU A 181 2.92 15.25 -20.02
C GLU A 181 2.77 13.74 -20.22
N PHE A 182 1.93 13.32 -21.16
CA PHE A 182 1.72 11.90 -21.47
C PHE A 182 2.57 11.46 -22.66
N ASP A 183 3.62 10.68 -22.40
CA ASP A 183 4.28 9.88 -23.44
C ASP A 183 3.36 8.70 -23.81
N ALA A 184 2.65 8.82 -24.94
CA ALA A 184 1.74 7.82 -25.53
C ALA A 184 0.46 7.47 -24.71
N PRO A 185 -0.65 8.21 -24.88
CA PRO A 185 -1.87 8.07 -24.07
C PRO A 185 -2.59 6.71 -24.21
N GLU A 186 -2.70 6.15 -25.42
CA GLU A 186 -3.57 4.97 -25.67
C GLU A 186 -3.06 3.66 -25.04
N ARG A 187 -1.75 3.41 -25.07
CA ARG A 187 -1.15 2.22 -24.44
C ARG A 187 -1.18 2.32 -22.92
N THR A 188 -0.97 3.54 -22.41
CA THR A 188 -0.98 3.85 -20.97
C THR A 188 -2.37 3.66 -20.36
N VAL A 189 -3.43 4.07 -21.07
CA VAL A 189 -4.82 3.93 -20.60
C VAL A 189 -5.20 2.45 -20.40
N LYS A 190 -4.98 1.59 -21.42
CA LYS A 190 -5.32 0.15 -21.32
C LYS A 190 -4.55 -0.56 -20.21
N ASP A 191 -3.26 -0.25 -20.05
CA ASP A 191 -2.45 -0.83 -18.99
C ASP A 191 -2.88 -0.35 -17.59
N CYS A 192 -3.29 0.92 -17.45
CA CYS A 192 -3.84 1.46 -16.20
C CYS A 192 -5.20 0.83 -15.86
N VAL A 193 -6.10 0.68 -16.82
CA VAL A 193 -7.40 0.00 -16.63
C VAL A 193 -7.20 -1.45 -16.19
N ARG A 194 -6.29 -2.18 -16.85
CA ARG A 194 -5.98 -3.57 -16.47
C ARG A 194 -5.38 -3.66 -15.06
N LYS A 195 -4.46 -2.77 -14.71
CA LYS A 195 -3.88 -2.70 -13.36
C LYS A 195 -4.95 -2.39 -12.32
N PHE A 196 -5.86 -1.46 -12.61
CA PHE A 196 -6.95 -1.10 -11.72
C PHE A 196 -7.86 -2.28 -11.43
N LYS A 197 -8.35 -2.97 -12.47
CA LYS A 197 -9.19 -4.18 -12.33
C LYS A 197 -8.49 -5.28 -11.53
N ASN A 198 -7.19 -5.48 -11.72
CA ASN A 198 -6.43 -6.50 -10.99
C ASN A 198 -6.27 -6.15 -9.50
N ILE A 199 -5.95 -4.89 -9.19
CA ILE A 199 -5.78 -4.43 -7.80
C ILE A 199 -7.13 -4.35 -7.09
N SER A 200 -8.18 -3.84 -7.74
CA SER A 200 -9.52 -3.78 -7.17
C SER A 200 -10.04 -5.18 -6.84
N LEU A 201 -9.84 -6.15 -7.73
CA LEU A 201 -10.24 -7.54 -7.52
C LEU A 201 -9.45 -8.22 -6.39
N LYS A 202 -8.13 -8.03 -6.34
CA LYS A 202 -7.30 -8.51 -5.22
C LYS A 202 -7.76 -7.93 -3.88
N THR A 203 -8.12 -6.66 -3.87
CA THR A 203 -8.62 -5.96 -2.68
C THR A 203 -9.98 -6.52 -2.25
N LYS A 204 -10.93 -6.71 -3.17
CA LYS A 204 -12.23 -7.38 -2.93
C LYS A 204 -12.04 -8.79 -2.35
N ILE A 205 -11.14 -9.59 -2.93
CA ILE A 205 -10.82 -10.95 -2.42
C ILE A 205 -10.25 -10.90 -1.00
N ARG A 206 -9.35 -9.95 -0.72
CA ARG A 206 -8.77 -9.79 0.62
C ARG A 206 -9.84 -9.41 1.64
N ASP A 207 -10.70 -8.46 1.30
CA ASP A 207 -11.77 -8.02 2.19
C ASP A 207 -12.76 -9.15 2.48
N LEU A 208 -13.19 -9.90 1.46
CA LEU A 208 -14.04 -11.08 1.63
C LEU A 208 -13.40 -12.15 2.51
N LYS A 209 -12.08 -12.40 2.38
CA LYS A 209 -11.35 -13.32 3.28
C LYS A 209 -11.37 -12.82 4.73
N LEU A 210 -11.19 -11.52 4.93
CA LEU A 210 -11.22 -10.91 6.25
C LEU A 210 -12.63 -11.00 6.86
N GLN A 211 -13.68 -10.73 6.08
CA GLN A 211 -15.06 -10.88 6.51
C GLN A 211 -15.38 -12.34 6.88
N ARG A 212 -14.89 -13.31 6.10
CA ARG A 212 -15.05 -14.74 6.40
C ARG A 212 -14.37 -15.13 7.71
N LEU A 213 -13.14 -14.65 7.95
CA LEU A 213 -12.42 -14.89 9.20
C LEU A 213 -13.17 -14.29 10.41
N LYS A 214 -13.69 -13.06 10.26
CA LYS A 214 -14.52 -12.41 11.30
C LYS A 214 -15.81 -13.20 11.56
N ALA A 215 -16.52 -13.63 10.51
CA ALA A 215 -17.73 -14.43 10.63
C ALA A 215 -17.46 -15.79 11.31
N ALA A 216 -16.36 -16.46 10.95
CA ALA A 216 -15.95 -17.71 11.58
C ALA A 216 -15.61 -17.53 13.08
N ASN A 217 -14.87 -16.48 13.42
CA ASN A 217 -14.54 -16.15 14.82
C ASN A 217 -15.77 -15.73 15.63
N ALA A 218 -16.79 -15.15 14.98
CA ALA A 218 -18.07 -14.78 15.59
C ALA A 218 -19.08 -15.95 15.65
N GLY A 219 -18.72 -17.16 15.19
CA GLY A 219 -19.60 -18.32 15.18
C GLY A 219 -20.71 -18.27 14.12
N GLN A 220 -20.65 -17.34 13.17
CA GLN A 220 -21.61 -17.17 12.07
C GLN A 220 -21.29 -18.14 10.93
N VAL A 221 -21.61 -19.43 11.13
CA VAL A 221 -21.25 -20.52 10.21
C VAL A 221 -21.86 -20.33 8.82
N GLU A 222 -23.15 -19.98 8.72
CA GLU A 222 -23.84 -19.76 7.45
C GLU A 222 -23.21 -18.60 6.64
N ARG A 223 -22.93 -17.47 7.31
CA ARG A 223 -22.30 -16.30 6.68
C ARG A 223 -20.86 -16.58 6.24
N SER A 224 -20.13 -17.40 7.00
CA SER A 224 -18.78 -17.84 6.61
C SER A 224 -18.80 -18.75 5.37
N GLN A 225 -19.79 -19.64 5.25
CA GLN A 225 -19.97 -20.50 4.08
C GLN A 225 -20.40 -19.71 2.84
N GLU A 226 -21.32 -18.75 3.00
CA GLU A 226 -21.76 -17.86 1.92
C GLU A 226 -20.60 -17.03 1.36
N LEU A 227 -19.80 -16.39 2.23
CA LEU A 227 -18.59 -15.66 1.83
C LEU A 227 -17.54 -16.58 1.19
N GLY A 228 -17.48 -17.84 1.61
CA GLY A 228 -16.64 -18.87 0.99
C GLY A 228 -17.06 -19.21 -0.44
N ALA A 229 -18.36 -19.31 -0.71
CA ALA A 229 -18.91 -19.55 -2.04
C ALA A 229 -18.61 -18.37 -2.99
N GLN A 230 -18.84 -17.13 -2.53
CA GLN A 230 -18.54 -15.92 -3.29
C GLN A 230 -17.04 -15.81 -3.66
N LEU A 231 -16.14 -16.22 -2.75
CA LEU A 231 -14.71 -16.26 -3.04
C LEU A 231 -14.36 -17.25 -4.15
N ASN A 232 -14.96 -18.44 -4.16
CA ASN A 232 -14.70 -19.46 -5.18
C ASN A 232 -15.21 -19.04 -6.56
N GLU A 233 -16.35 -18.33 -6.60
CA GLU A 233 -16.88 -17.75 -7.84
C GLU A 233 -15.96 -16.66 -8.39
N MET A 234 -15.48 -15.74 -7.54
CA MET A 234 -14.50 -14.72 -7.93
C MET A 234 -13.17 -15.33 -8.42
N TYR A 235 -12.69 -16.41 -7.81
CA TYR A 235 -11.48 -17.11 -8.26
C TYR A 235 -11.66 -17.81 -9.61
N SER A 236 -12.87 -18.32 -9.89
CA SER A 236 -13.19 -18.95 -11.17
C SER A 236 -13.28 -17.91 -12.29
N ALA A 237 -13.78 -16.71 -12.00
CA ALA A 237 -13.80 -15.57 -12.93
C ALA A 237 -12.41 -15.01 -13.26
N LEU A 238 -11.40 -15.30 -12.42
CA LEU A 238 -9.99 -14.93 -12.63
C LEU A 238 -9.21 -15.91 -13.52
N ALA A 239 -9.75 -17.12 -13.74
CA ALA A 239 -9.11 -18.19 -14.49
C ALA A 239 -9.48 -18.21 -15.98
N HIS A 240 -10.34 -17.30 -16.42
CA HIS A 240 -10.77 -17.08 -17.81
C HIS A 240 -10.33 -15.69 -18.29
#